data_AF-A0A3C0L5I0-F1
#
_entry.id   AF-A0A3C0L5I0-F1
#
_cell.length_a   1.000
_cell.length_b   1.000
_cell.length_c   1.000
_cell.angle_alpha   90.00
_cell.angle_beta   90.00
_cell.angle_gamma   90.00
#
_symmetry.space_group_name_H-M   'P 1'
#
loop_
_entity.id
_entity.type
_entity.pdbx_description
1 polymer ?
#
loop_
_entity_poly.entity_id
_entity_poly.type
_entity_poly.pdbx_seq_one_letter_code
_entity_poly.pdbx_strand_id
1 'polypeptide(L)'
;IEDFIEDRIEDFIVDFIEDLMLEDPMLDALTEAEIQAYQSQGFILRRSVFSRVEIEQFNAAIDRLAAAVIAQSHKGQEYRIDGRRFVDLDNQTLQFEPAPFEQDLRVLEPAHPLSSAVLTLLKDTRLVQPMQVLTGSDHVSLWTDKINFKRPGGSEFGWHQDAPYWMHDAAHMT
;
A
#
# COMPACT_ATOMS: atom_id res chain seq x y z
N ILE A 1 9.27 -50.73 14.53
CA ILE A 1 8.05 -50.62 13.71
C ILE A 1 7.31 -49.35 14.11
N GLU A 2 7.24 -49.01 15.40
CA GLU A 2 6.69 -47.73 15.88
C GLU A 2 7.48 -46.51 15.36
N ASP A 3 8.81 -46.47 15.49
CA ASP A 3 9.64 -45.35 14.98
C ASP A 3 9.50 -45.09 13.46
N PHE A 4 9.19 -46.12 12.66
CA PHE A 4 9.05 -45.99 11.21
C PHE A 4 7.68 -45.45 10.77
N ILE A 5 6.70 -45.47 11.68
CA ILE A 5 5.35 -44.93 11.45
C ILE A 5 5.31 -43.46 11.88
N GLU A 6 6.07 -43.09 12.92
CA GLU A 6 6.14 -41.72 13.45
C GLU A 6 6.81 -40.76 12.46
N ASP A 7 7.98 -41.13 11.92
CA ASP A 7 8.69 -40.34 10.88
C ASP A 7 7.81 -40.08 9.64
N ARG A 8 7.02 -41.07 9.22
CA ARG A 8 6.15 -40.95 8.03
C ARG A 8 4.91 -40.10 8.28
N ILE A 9 4.50 -39.94 9.54
CA ILE A 9 3.38 -39.07 9.91
C ILE A 9 3.89 -37.62 10.02
N GLU A 10 5.09 -37.41 10.56
CA GLU A 10 5.72 -36.09 10.59
C GLU A 10 5.99 -35.56 9.18
N ASP A 11 6.61 -36.37 8.30
CA ASP A 11 6.83 -36.00 6.89
C ASP A 11 5.51 -35.71 6.16
N PHE A 12 4.47 -36.52 6.39
CA PHE A 12 3.16 -36.30 5.78
C PHE A 12 2.46 -35.03 6.29
N ILE A 13 2.65 -34.67 7.57
CA ILE A 13 2.09 -33.43 8.14
C ILE A 13 2.86 -32.22 7.64
N VAL A 14 4.18 -32.30 7.53
CA VAL A 14 5.02 -31.24 6.98
C VAL A 14 4.70 -31.03 5.51
N ASP A 15 4.66 -32.09 4.70
CA ASP A 15 4.28 -32.02 3.29
C ASP A 15 2.84 -31.51 3.11
N PHE A 16 1.89 -31.92 3.96
CA PHE A 16 0.50 -31.44 3.91
C PHE A 16 0.38 -29.96 4.31
N ILE A 17 1.19 -29.49 5.26
CA ILE A 17 1.25 -28.08 5.65
C ILE A 17 1.96 -27.27 4.55
N GLU A 18 3.03 -27.78 3.96
CA GLU A 18 3.71 -27.16 2.82
C GLU A 18 2.80 -27.07 1.60
N ASP A 19 2.01 -28.10 1.29
CA ASP A 19 0.97 -28.06 0.24
C ASP A 19 -0.18 -27.10 0.57
N LEU A 20 -0.54 -26.91 1.85
CA LEU A 20 -1.50 -25.88 2.27
C LEU A 20 -0.90 -24.46 2.23
N MET A 21 0.43 -24.35 2.23
CA MET A 21 1.19 -23.09 2.20
C MET A 21 1.72 -22.76 0.80
N LEU A 22 1.62 -23.67 -0.16
CA LEU A 22 1.84 -23.43 -1.58
C LEU A 22 0.65 -22.64 -2.14
N GLU A 23 0.84 -21.31 -2.20
CA GLU A 23 0.07 -20.32 -2.97
C GLU A 23 -1.42 -20.64 -3.13
N ASP A 24 -2.24 -20.30 -2.14
CA ASP A 24 -3.70 -20.34 -2.27
C ASP A 24 -4.12 -19.39 -3.43
N PRO A 25 -4.51 -19.90 -4.61
CA PRO A 25 -4.90 -19.07 -5.74
C PRO A 25 -6.18 -18.27 -5.45
N MET A 26 -6.88 -18.63 -4.38
CA MET A 26 -8.10 -17.97 -3.90
C MET A 26 -7.82 -16.61 -3.24
N LEU A 27 -6.56 -16.31 -2.88
CA LEU A 27 -6.17 -15.01 -2.33
C LEU A 27 -6.00 -13.92 -3.39
N ASP A 28 -5.92 -14.27 -4.68
CA ASP A 28 -5.72 -13.28 -5.73
C ASP A 28 -7.04 -12.86 -6.43
N ALA A 29 -8.00 -13.79 -6.57
CA ALA A 29 -9.29 -13.51 -7.17
C ALA A 29 -10.32 -12.98 -6.16
N LEU A 30 -11.20 -12.06 -6.60
CA LEU A 30 -12.34 -11.62 -5.80
C LEU A 30 -13.43 -12.69 -5.75
N THR A 31 -14.00 -12.88 -4.56
CA THR A 31 -15.20 -13.69 -4.35
C THR A 31 -16.45 -12.94 -4.80
N GLU A 32 -17.51 -13.70 -5.12
CA GLU A 32 -18.84 -13.13 -5.43
C GLU A 32 -19.36 -12.22 -4.30
N ALA A 33 -19.09 -12.59 -3.04
CA ALA A 33 -19.47 -11.78 -1.89
C ALA A 33 -18.71 -10.44 -1.82
N GLU A 34 -17.41 -10.43 -2.16
CA GLU A 34 -16.62 -9.19 -2.26
C GLU A 34 -17.12 -8.31 -3.41
N ILE A 35 -17.47 -8.90 -4.56
CA ILE A 35 -18.05 -8.16 -5.70
C ILE A 35 -19.38 -7.50 -5.31
N GLN A 36 -20.28 -8.23 -4.64
CA GLN A 36 -21.56 -7.69 -4.17
C GLN A 36 -21.37 -6.60 -3.09
N ALA A 37 -20.40 -6.77 -2.19
CA ALA A 37 -20.06 -5.75 -1.20
C ALA A 37 -19.54 -4.48 -1.88
N TYR A 38 -18.64 -4.61 -2.87
CA TYR A 38 -18.13 -3.47 -3.64
C TYR A 38 -19.27 -2.72 -4.33
N GLN A 39 -20.16 -3.42 -5.02
CA GLN A 39 -21.27 -2.81 -5.76
C GLN A 39 -22.28 -2.11 -4.86
N SER A 40 -22.54 -2.64 -3.67
CA SER A 40 -23.53 -2.09 -2.74
C SER A 40 -22.97 -1.03 -1.79
N GLN A 41 -21.67 -1.06 -1.46
CA GLN A 41 -21.06 -0.19 -0.44
C GLN A 41 -19.94 0.71 -0.99
N GLY A 42 -19.41 0.43 -2.19
CA GLY A 42 -18.31 1.16 -2.80
C GLY A 42 -16.91 0.75 -2.33
N PHE A 43 -16.79 -0.27 -1.46
CA PHE A 43 -15.50 -0.77 -0.97
C PHE A 43 -15.56 -2.27 -0.61
N ILE A 44 -14.38 -2.88 -0.47
CA ILE A 44 -14.20 -4.24 0.05
C ILE A 44 -13.17 -4.24 1.18
N LEU A 45 -13.28 -5.19 2.12
CA LEU A 45 -12.31 -5.37 3.19
C LEU A 45 -11.71 -6.77 3.14
N ARG A 46 -10.45 -6.86 2.70
CA ARG A 46 -9.66 -8.08 2.74
C ARG A 46 -8.76 -8.07 3.97
N ARG A 47 -8.80 -9.13 4.76
CA ARG A 47 -7.99 -9.25 5.99
C ARG A 47 -6.86 -10.21 5.75
N SER A 48 -5.72 -9.96 6.40
CA SER A 48 -4.55 -10.86 6.36
C SER A 48 -4.03 -11.15 4.94
N VAL A 49 -4.13 -10.19 4.02
CA VAL A 49 -3.59 -10.31 2.65
C VAL A 49 -2.07 -10.52 2.64
N PHE A 50 -1.40 -9.86 3.58
CA PHE A 50 0.03 -9.99 3.81
C PHE A 50 0.26 -10.59 5.19
N SER A 51 1.26 -11.46 5.28
CA SER A 51 1.78 -11.99 6.53
C SER A 51 2.41 -10.90 7.38
N ARG A 52 2.59 -11.19 8.67
CA ARG A 52 3.28 -10.29 9.59
C ARG A 52 4.73 -10.00 9.14
N VAL A 53 5.42 -10.99 8.59
CA VAL A 53 6.82 -10.85 8.13
C VAL A 53 6.90 -9.88 6.95
N GLU A 54 6.00 -10.01 5.97
CA GLU A 54 5.93 -9.08 4.83
C GLU A 54 5.63 -7.66 5.30
N ILE A 55 4.67 -7.49 6.23
CA ILE A 55 4.35 -6.18 6.80
C ILE A 55 5.56 -5.56 7.50
N GLU A 56 6.31 -6.34 8.29
CA GLU A 56 7.54 -5.87 8.94
C GLU A 56 8.61 -5.44 7.92
N GLN A 57 8.76 -6.19 6.82
CA GLN A 57 9.69 -5.85 5.74
C GLN A 57 9.29 -4.57 5.00
N PHE A 58 8.00 -4.40 4.68
CA PHE A 58 7.48 -3.19 4.05
C PHE A 58 7.68 -1.97 4.95
N ASN A 59 7.34 -2.07 6.23
CA ASN A 59 7.54 -0.99 7.20
C ASN A 59 9.01 -0.59 7.30
N ALA A 60 9.92 -1.56 7.41
CA ALA A 60 11.35 -1.27 7.46
C ALA A 60 11.87 -0.57 6.19
N ALA A 61 11.34 -0.91 5.01
CA ALA A 61 11.68 -0.22 3.77
C ALA A 61 11.12 1.20 3.71
N ILE A 62 9.87 1.40 4.15
CA ILE A 62 9.20 2.70 4.23
C ILE A 62 9.90 3.62 5.25
N ASP A 63 10.33 3.11 6.40
CA ASP A 63 11.06 3.88 7.42
C ASP A 63 12.40 4.40 6.89
N ARG A 64 13.16 3.55 6.19
CA ARG A 64 14.42 3.96 5.54
C ARG A 64 14.18 5.01 4.47
N LEU A 65 13.13 4.84 3.65
CA LEU A 65 12.75 5.80 2.63
C LEU A 65 12.37 7.15 3.27
N ALA A 66 11.53 7.15 4.30
CA ALA A 66 11.08 8.34 5.02
C ALA A 66 12.28 9.11 5.59
N ALA A 67 13.18 8.43 6.30
CA ALA A 67 14.38 9.04 6.84
C ALA A 67 15.26 9.68 5.75
N ALA A 68 15.42 8.99 4.62
CA ALA A 68 16.22 9.48 3.49
C ALA A 68 15.62 10.72 2.83
N VAL A 69 14.30 10.76 2.61
CA VAL A 69 13.64 11.93 1.98
C VAL A 69 13.58 13.13 2.93
N ILE A 70 13.33 12.91 4.22
CA ILE A 70 13.35 13.98 5.24
C ILE A 70 14.74 14.62 5.29
N ALA A 71 15.80 13.80 5.33
CA ALA A 71 17.19 14.29 5.36
C ALA A 71 17.54 15.15 4.14
N GLN A 72 16.90 14.91 2.99
CA GLN A 72 17.11 15.66 1.75
C GLN A 72 16.12 16.80 1.53
N SER A 73 15.09 16.95 2.37
CA SER A 73 14.04 17.95 2.19
C SER A 73 14.57 19.39 2.11
N HIS A 74 15.70 19.70 2.73
CA HIS A 74 16.36 21.02 2.64
C HIS A 74 16.82 21.40 1.22
N LYS A 75 16.90 20.43 0.30
CA LYS A 75 17.25 20.66 -1.12
C LYS A 75 16.03 21.02 -1.98
N GLY A 76 14.82 20.75 -1.48
CA GLY A 76 13.58 20.98 -2.22
C GLY A 76 13.06 22.41 -2.08
N GLN A 77 12.01 22.72 -2.83
CA GLN A 77 11.29 23.98 -2.75
C GLN A 77 10.24 23.90 -1.63
N GLU A 78 10.45 24.67 -0.56
CA GLU A 78 9.51 24.76 0.56
C GLU A 78 8.39 25.78 0.31
N TYR A 79 7.16 25.42 0.68
CA TYR A 79 5.99 26.30 0.68
C TYR A 79 5.01 25.88 1.78
N ARG A 80 3.94 26.67 1.98
CA ARG A 80 2.91 26.37 2.97
C ARG A 80 1.51 26.45 2.38
N ILE A 81 0.67 25.49 2.74
CA ILE A 81 -0.77 25.48 2.45
C ILE A 81 -1.49 25.31 3.79
N ASP A 82 -2.41 26.23 4.10
CA ASP A 82 -3.18 26.22 5.36
C ASP A 82 -2.30 26.04 6.63
N GLY A 83 -1.16 26.72 6.64
CA GLY A 83 -0.20 26.67 7.75
C GLY A 83 0.64 25.40 7.82
N ARG A 84 0.41 24.40 6.96
CA ARG A 84 1.20 23.16 6.90
C ARG A 84 2.40 23.34 5.98
N ARG A 85 3.53 22.74 6.35
CA ARG A 85 4.77 22.79 5.57
C ARG A 85 4.74 21.72 4.48
N PHE A 86 5.09 22.13 3.27
CA PHE A 86 5.28 21.28 2.11
C PHE A 86 6.67 21.50 1.52
N VAL A 87 7.23 20.46 0.94
CA VAL A 87 8.48 20.52 0.19
C VAL A 87 8.31 19.73 -1.09
N ASP A 88 8.48 20.37 -2.24
CA ASP A 88 8.63 19.68 -3.51
C ASP A 88 10.12 19.37 -3.73
N LEU A 89 10.46 18.09 -3.82
CA LEU A 89 11.81 17.56 -4.00
C LEU A 89 11.82 16.68 -5.25
N ASP A 90 12.46 17.17 -6.31
CA ASP A 90 12.38 16.57 -7.65
C ASP A 90 10.93 16.41 -8.10
N ASN A 91 10.46 15.18 -8.32
CA ASN A 91 9.07 14.89 -8.70
C ASN A 91 8.16 14.64 -7.48
N GLN A 92 8.67 14.73 -6.25
CA GLN A 92 7.97 14.27 -5.06
C GLN A 92 7.50 15.44 -4.22
N THR A 93 6.30 15.34 -3.68
CA THR A 93 5.75 16.25 -2.69
C THR A 93 5.81 15.60 -1.31
N LEU A 94 6.51 16.26 -0.39
CA LEU A 94 6.57 15.92 1.03
C LEU A 94 5.65 16.87 1.78
N GLN A 95 4.62 16.33 2.44
CA GLN A 95 3.80 17.10 3.38
C GLN A 95 4.23 16.78 4.80
N PHE A 96 4.42 17.80 5.63
CA PHE A 96 4.73 17.66 7.04
C PHE A 96 3.50 17.91 7.91
N GLU A 97 3.52 17.39 9.14
CA GLU A 97 2.49 17.70 10.13
C GLU A 97 2.49 19.21 10.47
N PRO A 98 1.35 19.77 10.94
CA PRO A 98 1.35 21.11 11.53
C PRO A 98 2.04 21.11 12.90
N ALA A 99 2.17 22.30 13.50
CA ALA A 99 2.60 22.42 14.89
C ALA A 99 1.76 21.51 15.82
N PRO A 100 2.39 20.81 16.79
CA PRO A 100 3.79 20.93 17.21
C PRO A 100 4.79 20.00 16.50
N PHE A 101 4.38 19.33 15.41
CA PHE A 101 5.11 18.23 14.78
C PHE A 101 5.69 18.58 13.40
N GLU A 102 6.07 19.85 13.18
CA GLU A 102 6.41 20.39 11.84
C GLU A 102 7.61 19.74 11.13
N GLN A 103 8.36 18.89 11.83
CA GLN A 103 9.49 18.12 11.28
C GLN A 103 9.12 16.68 10.96
N ASP A 104 7.94 16.22 11.38
CA ASP A 104 7.44 14.87 11.09
C ASP A 104 6.77 14.84 9.72
N LEU A 105 7.23 13.93 8.87
CA LEU A 105 6.60 13.68 7.57
C LEU A 105 5.21 13.09 7.80
N ARG A 106 4.23 13.61 7.06
CA ARG A 106 2.83 13.20 7.06
C ARG A 106 2.46 12.48 5.77
N VAL A 107 2.95 12.97 4.63
CA VAL A 107 2.69 12.40 3.29
C VAL A 107 3.95 12.44 2.45
N LEU A 108 4.21 11.36 1.70
CA LEU A 108 5.13 11.32 0.57
C LEU A 108 4.37 10.83 -0.66
N GLU A 109 4.44 11.59 -1.76
CA GLU A 109 3.78 11.27 -3.03
C GLU A 109 4.55 11.85 -4.23
N PRO A 110 4.79 11.08 -5.31
CA PRO A 110 4.80 9.62 -5.36
C PRO A 110 6.01 9.03 -4.61
N ALA A 111 5.87 7.82 -4.06
CA ALA A 111 6.94 7.15 -3.33
C ALA A 111 7.64 6.07 -4.15
N HIS A 112 6.94 5.45 -5.11
CA HIS A 112 7.45 4.32 -5.91
C HIS A 112 8.76 4.59 -6.67
N PRO A 113 9.08 5.80 -7.18
CA PRO A 113 10.34 6.02 -7.89
C PRO A 113 11.56 5.94 -6.97
N LEU A 114 11.35 6.09 -5.65
CA LEU A 114 12.41 6.15 -4.65
C LEU A 114 12.72 4.81 -3.98
N SER A 115 11.88 3.79 -4.18
CA SER A 115 12.02 2.50 -3.50
C SER A 115 11.53 1.36 -4.38
N SER A 116 12.47 0.47 -4.76
CA SER A 116 12.12 -0.76 -5.46
C SER A 116 11.20 -1.66 -4.64
N ALA A 117 11.32 -1.66 -3.31
CA ALA A 117 10.42 -2.42 -2.44
C ALA A 117 8.98 -1.91 -2.51
N VAL A 118 8.78 -0.58 -2.53
CA VAL A 118 7.44 0.02 -2.71
C VAL A 118 6.91 -0.31 -4.12
N LEU A 119 7.74 -0.19 -5.15
CA LEU A 119 7.35 -0.54 -6.51
C LEU A 119 6.98 -2.01 -6.67
N THR A 120 7.69 -2.93 -6.00
CA THR A 120 7.37 -4.36 -5.98
C THR A 120 6.03 -4.61 -5.30
N LEU A 121 5.78 -3.98 -4.14
CA LEU A 121 4.50 -4.08 -3.44
C LEU A 121 3.34 -3.60 -4.32
N LEU A 122 3.49 -2.48 -5.02
CA LEU A 122 2.45 -1.94 -5.92
C LEU A 122 2.14 -2.83 -7.12
N LYS A 123 3.01 -3.80 -7.43
CA LYS A 123 2.85 -4.78 -8.51
C LYS A 123 2.40 -6.16 -8.02
N ASP A 124 2.23 -6.33 -6.71
CA ASP A 124 1.84 -7.61 -6.12
C ASP A 124 0.48 -8.06 -6.65
N THR A 125 0.36 -9.31 -7.08
CA THR A 125 -0.86 -9.85 -7.70
C THR A 125 -2.05 -9.79 -6.77
N ARG A 126 -1.83 -9.92 -5.45
CA ARG A 126 -2.86 -9.80 -4.40
C ARG A 126 -3.51 -8.41 -4.36
N LEU A 127 -2.85 -7.39 -4.91
CA LEU A 127 -3.39 -6.04 -5.09
C LEU A 127 -3.90 -5.81 -6.52
N VAL A 128 -3.12 -6.21 -7.53
CA VAL A 128 -3.38 -5.91 -8.94
C VAL A 128 -4.57 -6.69 -9.49
N GLN A 129 -4.68 -7.99 -9.21
CA GLN A 129 -5.75 -8.83 -9.78
C GLN A 129 -7.15 -8.38 -9.34
N PRO A 130 -7.40 -8.07 -8.05
CA PRO A 130 -8.67 -7.47 -7.64
C PRO A 130 -9.02 -6.20 -8.43
N MET A 131 -8.05 -5.32 -8.70
CA MET A 131 -8.29 -4.09 -9.47
C MET A 131 -8.66 -4.40 -10.93
N GLN A 132 -8.00 -5.38 -11.56
CA GLN A 132 -8.33 -5.82 -12.92
C GLN A 132 -9.77 -6.34 -13.01
N VAL A 133 -10.19 -7.18 -12.05
CA VAL A 133 -11.56 -7.70 -11.97
C VAL A 133 -12.58 -6.58 -11.79
N LEU A 134 -12.36 -5.67 -10.84
CA LEU A 134 -13.31 -4.58 -10.55
C LEU A 134 -13.42 -3.57 -11.70
N THR A 135 -12.34 -3.34 -12.45
CA THR A 135 -12.32 -2.43 -13.61
C THR A 135 -12.70 -3.12 -14.92
N GLY A 136 -12.83 -4.44 -14.93
CA GLY A 136 -13.04 -5.23 -16.15
C GLY A 136 -11.91 -5.09 -17.18
N SER A 137 -10.70 -4.77 -16.73
CA SER A 137 -9.55 -4.48 -17.58
C SER A 137 -8.42 -5.48 -17.35
N ASP A 138 -7.92 -6.09 -18.42
CA ASP A 138 -6.79 -7.04 -18.36
C ASP A 138 -5.48 -6.39 -17.91
N HIS A 139 -5.38 -5.05 -18.05
CA HIS A 139 -4.21 -4.28 -17.66
C HIS A 139 -4.63 -3.04 -16.87
N VAL A 140 -3.97 -2.82 -15.74
CA VAL A 140 -4.07 -1.59 -14.94
C VAL A 140 -2.70 -0.94 -14.86
N SER A 141 -2.68 0.39 -14.76
CA SER A 141 -1.45 1.17 -14.60
C SER A 141 -1.54 2.01 -13.34
N LEU A 142 -0.39 2.18 -12.68
CA LEU A 142 -0.29 3.06 -11.53
C LEU A 142 -0.45 4.51 -11.99
N TRP A 143 -1.45 5.21 -11.45
CA TRP A 143 -1.59 6.66 -11.64
C TRP A 143 -0.65 7.42 -10.68
N THR A 144 -0.79 7.16 -9.37
CA THR A 144 0.05 7.70 -8.30
C THR A 144 0.09 6.71 -7.13
N ASP A 145 1.05 6.89 -6.23
CA ASP A 145 1.10 6.20 -4.94
C ASP A 145 1.40 7.19 -3.81
N LYS A 146 0.96 6.84 -2.61
CA LYS A 146 1.05 7.73 -1.44
C LYS A 146 1.36 6.95 -0.18
N ILE A 147 2.38 7.39 0.54
CA ILE A 147 2.63 6.90 1.90
C ILE A 147 2.11 7.95 2.88
N ASN A 148 1.12 7.56 3.69
CA ASN A 148 0.58 8.39 4.75
C ASN A 148 1.15 7.93 6.10
N PHE A 149 1.91 8.80 6.75
CA PHE A 149 2.47 8.55 8.07
C PHE A 149 1.48 9.05 9.13
N LYS A 150 0.99 8.12 9.95
CA LYS A 150 0.03 8.41 11.03
C LYS A 150 0.70 8.33 12.37
N ARG A 151 1.32 9.44 12.78
CA ARG A 151 1.92 9.54 14.11
C ARG A 151 0.84 9.65 15.21
N PRO A 152 1.12 9.16 16.43
CA PRO A 152 0.30 9.48 17.59
C PRO A 152 0.21 11.00 17.80
N GLY A 153 -1.02 11.50 17.94
CA GLY A 153 -1.31 12.94 18.08
C GLY A 153 -1.19 13.75 16.78
N GLY A 154 -0.95 13.10 15.63
CA GLY A 154 -0.89 13.76 14.32
C GLY A 154 -2.26 14.23 13.81
N SER A 155 -2.24 14.96 12.69
CA SER A 155 -3.46 15.56 12.13
C SER A 155 -4.33 14.56 11.35
N GLU A 156 -5.64 14.84 11.34
CA GLU A 156 -6.65 14.07 10.60
C GLU A 156 -6.62 14.35 9.09
N PHE A 157 -7.24 13.45 8.31
CA PHE A 157 -7.67 13.76 6.95
C PHE A 157 -9.18 14.02 6.99
N GLY A 158 -9.61 15.17 6.47
CA GLY A 158 -11.03 15.48 6.37
C GLY A 158 -11.74 14.53 5.41
N TRP A 159 -13.06 14.44 5.53
CA TRP A 159 -13.89 13.67 4.61
C TRP A 159 -13.71 14.16 3.17
N HIS A 160 -13.47 13.22 2.24
CA HIS A 160 -13.31 13.52 0.82
C HIS A 160 -13.65 12.30 -0.03
N GLN A 161 -13.81 12.54 -1.33
CA GLN A 161 -13.73 11.52 -2.37
C GLN A 161 -12.47 11.79 -3.20
N ASP A 162 -11.86 10.73 -3.72
CA ASP A 162 -10.63 10.89 -4.49
C ASP A 162 -10.89 11.39 -5.92
N ALA A 163 -12.00 10.96 -6.56
CA ALA A 163 -12.32 11.28 -7.95
C ALA A 163 -12.26 12.79 -8.30
N PRO A 164 -12.77 13.72 -7.48
CA PRO A 164 -12.62 15.15 -7.72
C PRO A 164 -11.16 15.63 -7.89
N TYR A 165 -10.20 14.98 -7.24
CA TYR A 165 -8.77 15.31 -7.38
C TYR A 165 -8.16 14.74 -8.66
N TRP A 166 -8.83 13.78 -9.31
CA TRP A 166 -8.32 13.06 -10.50
C TRP A 166 -9.01 13.46 -11.80
N MET A 167 -10.28 13.88 -11.75
CA MET A 167 -11.06 14.24 -12.95
C MET A 167 -10.51 15.43 -13.73
N HIS A 168 -9.63 16.24 -13.13
CA HIS A 168 -9.01 17.37 -13.81
C HIS A 168 -7.94 16.98 -14.86
N ASP A 169 -7.51 15.71 -14.88
CA ASP A 169 -6.53 15.19 -15.87
C ASP A 169 -7.18 14.32 -16.97
N ALA A 170 -8.48 14.07 -16.90
CA ALA A 170 -9.22 13.31 -17.92
C ALA A 170 -9.91 14.26 -18.90
N ALA A 171 -9.24 14.62 -20.00
CA ALA A 171 -9.76 15.52 -21.05
C ALA A 171 -11.09 15.06 -21.72
N HIS A 172 -11.58 13.86 -21.41
CA HIS A 172 -12.82 13.28 -21.95
C HIS A 172 -14.01 13.34 -20.97
N MET A 173 -13.84 13.96 -19.80
CA MET A 173 -14.90 14.11 -18.78
C MET A 173 -15.46 15.54 -18.68
N THR A 174 -15.15 16.42 -19.64
CA THR A 174 -15.75 17.77 -19.80
C THR A 174 -16.63 17.86 -21.02
#